data_AF-A0AAW1HW18-F1
#
_entry.id   AF-A0AAW1HW18-F1
#
_cell.length_a   1.000
_cell.length_b   1.000
_cell.length_c   1.000
_cell.angle_alpha   90.00
_cell.angle_beta   90.00
_cell.angle_gamma   90.00
#
_symmetry.space_group_name_H-M   'P 1'
#
loop_
_entity.id
_entity.type
_entity.pdbx_description
1 polymer ?
#
loop_
_entity_poly.entity_id
_entity_poly.type
_entity_poly.pdbx_seq_one_letter_code
_entity_poly.pdbx_strand_id
1 'polypeptide(L)' 'MRNLKYDDMTKQQREIQGIIRKIAREEVSKGKTVKIGFGKLMINRDKYKWSVEKGMLEIEDNRNQDTSKN' A
#
# COMPACT_ATOMS: atom_id res chain seq x y z
N MET A 1 5.05 2.59 -13.99
CA MET A 1 4.61 3.24 -12.73
C MET A 1 5.64 4.32 -12.40
N ARG A 2 5.25 5.60 -12.26
CA ARG A 2 6.18 6.66 -11.82
C ARG A 2 6.49 6.47 -10.34
N ASN A 3 7.76 6.26 -10.00
CA ASN A 3 8.23 6.34 -8.63
C ASN A 3 8.41 7.82 -8.29
N LEU A 4 7.58 8.37 -7.39
CA LEU A 4 7.83 9.69 -6.79
C LEU A 4 9.19 9.65 -6.10
N LYS A 5 10.09 10.56 -6.46
CA LYS A 5 11.37 10.68 -5.75
C LYS A 5 11.11 11.23 -4.36
N TYR A 6 11.96 10.89 -3.41
CA TYR A 6 11.83 11.29 -2.01
C TYR A 6 11.77 12.83 -1.83
N ASP A 7 12.35 13.56 -2.76
CA ASP A 7 12.38 15.03 -2.79
C ASP A 7 11.04 15.65 -3.24
N ASP A 8 10.22 14.92 -4.00
CA ASP A 8 8.90 15.36 -4.46
C ASP A 8 7.81 15.20 -3.38
N MET A 9 8.17 14.63 -2.22
CA MET A 9 7.24 14.28 -1.15
C MET A 9 7.20 15.34 -0.04
N THR A 10 6.00 15.71 0.39
CA THR A 10 5.82 16.53 1.61
C THR A 10 6.26 15.76 2.86
N LYS A 11 6.49 16.47 3.98
CA LYS A 11 6.84 15.86 5.27
C LYS A 11 5.85 14.76 5.68
N GLN A 12 4.54 15.06 5.58
CA GLN A 12 3.48 14.11 5.89
C GLN A 12 3.51 12.88 4.96
N GLN A 13 3.76 13.08 3.66
CA GLN A 13 3.88 11.96 2.71
C GLN A 13 5.09 11.08 3.04
N ARG A 14 6.22 11.66 3.45
CA ARG A 14 7.41 10.91 3.88
C ARG A 14 7.13 10.07 5.12
N GLU A 15 6.42 10.62 6.10
CA GLU A 15 5.98 9.90 7.30
C GLU A 15 5.09 8.72 6.94
N ILE A 16 4.05 8.93 6.12
CA ILE A 16 3.15 7.89 5.63
C ILE A 16 3.95 6.79 4.91
N GLN A 17 4.85 7.16 3.99
CA GLN A 17 5.66 6.19 3.26
C GLN A 17 6.64 5.45 4.18
N GLY A 18 7.12 6.09 5.25
CA GLY A 18 7.92 5.46 6.31
C GLY A 18 7.14 4.38 7.05
N ILE A 19 5.90 4.68 7.43
CA ILE A 19 5.00 3.72 8.09
C ILE A 19 4.72 2.53 7.17
N ILE A 20 4.36 2.79 5.91
CA ILE A 20 4.10 1.73 4.92
C ILE A 20 5.33 0.82 4.73
N ARG A 21 6.54 1.40 4.65
CA ARG A 21 7.77 0.62 4.55
C ARG A 21 8.06 -0.21 5.80
N LYS A 22 7.72 0.28 6.99
CA LYS A 22 7.87 -0.47 8.24
C LYS A 22 6.95 -1.71 8.22
N ILE A 23 5.66 -1.51 7.94
CA ILE A 23 4.68 -2.59 7.83
C ILE A 23 5.12 -3.59 6.77
N ALA A 24 5.58 -3.12 5.60
CA ALA A 24 6.06 -3.99 4.54
C ALA A 24 7.20 -4.92 4.98
N ARG A 25 8.17 -4.41 5.75
CA ARG A 25 9.30 -5.22 6.27
C ARG A 25 8.82 -6.28 7.25
N GLU A 26 7.90 -5.93 8.13
CA GLU A 26 7.30 -6.88 9.07
C GLU A 26 6.56 -8.00 8.33
N GLU A 27 5.78 -7.67 7.30
CA GLU A 27 5.06 -8.67 6.50
C GLU A 27 6.00 -9.55 5.66
N VAL A 28 7.09 -8.99 5.14
CA VAL A 28 8.15 -9.79 4.48
C VAL A 28 8.82 -10.75 5.47
N SER A 29 9.08 -10.32 6.71
CA SER A 29 9.65 -11.20 7.75
C SER A 29 8.74 -12.36 8.12
N LYS A 30 7.42 -12.21 7.89
CA LYS A 30 6.41 -13.28 8.04
C LYS A 30 6.31 -14.18 6.79
N GLY A 31 7.19 -14.02 5.81
CA GLY A 31 7.21 -14.79 4.57
C GLY A 31 6.20 -14.34 3.50
N LYS A 32 5.58 -13.16 3.65
CA LYS A 32 4.62 -12.66 2.66
C LYS A 32 5.33 -11.94 1.51
N THR A 33 4.73 -12.01 0.32
CA THR A 33 5.21 -11.23 -0.84
C THR A 33 4.64 -9.83 -0.76
N VAL A 34 5.49 -8.79 -0.74
CA VAL A 34 5.03 -7.41 -0.58
C VAL A 34 5.46 -6.53 -1.75
N LYS A 35 4.57 -5.66 -2.23
CA LYS A 35 4.91 -4.56 -3.16
C LYS A 35 4.49 -3.23 -2.57
N ILE A 36 5.40 -2.27 -2.60
CA ILE A 36 5.17 -0.92 -2.05
C ILE A 36 4.92 0.04 -3.21
N GLY A 37 3.83 0.80 -3.13
CA GLY A 37 3.55 1.95 -3.97
C GLY A 37 3.52 3.25 -3.16
N PHE A 38 3.31 4.38 -3.82
CA PHE A 38 3.09 5.63 -3.11
C PHE A 38 1.73 5.60 -2.40
N GLY A 39 1.73 5.67 -1.06
CA GLY A 39 0.51 5.59 -0.25
C GLY A 39 -0.26 4.25 -0.40
N LYS A 40 0.40 3.22 -0.94
CA LYS A 40 -0.21 1.91 -1.23
C LYS A 40 0.72 0.78 -0.81
N LEU A 41 0.13 -0.32 -0.37
CA LEU A 41 0.83 -1.54 -0.01
C LEU A 41 0.07 -2.72 -0.62
N MET A 42 0.76 -3.66 -1.25
CA MET A 42 0.16 -4.90 -1.68
C MET A 42 0.84 -6.04 -0.93
N ILE A 43 0.05 -6.87 -0.25
CA ILE A 43 0.54 -8.04 0.48
C ILE A 43 -0.09 -9.26 -0.16
N ASN A 44 0.75 -10.15 -0.69
CA ASN A 44 0.38 -11.28 -1.54
C ASN A 44 -0.43 -10.82 -2.76
N ARG A 45 -1.76 -10.84 -2.65
CA ARG A 45 -2.71 -10.40 -3.69
C ARG A 45 -3.66 -9.31 -3.22
N ASP A 46 -3.64 -9.01 -1.92
CA ASP A 46 -4.51 -8.01 -1.32
C ASP A 46 -3.86 -6.63 -1.44
N LYS A 47 -4.63 -5.69 -1.98
CA LYS A 47 -4.20 -4.30 -2.13
C LYS A 47 -4.71 -3.51 -0.94
N TYR A 48 -3.85 -2.69 -0.40
CA TYR A 48 -4.13 -1.77 0.68
C TYR A 48 -3.77 -0.36 0.25
N LYS A 49 -4.61 0.60 0.60
CA LYS A 49 -4.40 2.03 0.36
C LYS A 49 -4.40 2.76 1.68
N TRP A 50 -3.50 3.74 1.81
CA TRP A 50 -3.49 4.61 2.98
C TRP A 50 -4.72 5.51 3.00
N SER A 51 -5.48 5.45 4.09
CA SER A 51 -6.59 6.34 4.36
C SER A 51 -6.11 7.50 5.22
N VAL A 52 -6.14 8.72 4.66
CA VAL A 52 -5.71 9.93 5.37
C VAL A 52 -6.66 10.23 6.53
N GLU A 53 -7.95 9.99 6.36
CA GLU A 53 -8.98 10.20 7.38
C GLU A 53 -8.78 9.28 8.59
N LYS A 54 -8.45 8.01 8.35
CA LYS A 54 -8.27 7.02 9.43
C LYS A 54 -6.84 6.89 9.93
N GLY A 55 -5.87 7.47 9.21
CA GLY A 55 -4.45 7.35 9.55
C GLY A 55 -3.91 5.91 9.48
N MET A 56 -4.49 5.05 8.65
CA MET A 56 -4.09 3.64 8.54
C MET A 56 -4.29 3.07 7.12
N LEU A 57 -3.68 1.90 6.86
CA LEU A 57 -3.90 1.13 5.63
C LEU A 57 -5.27 0.45 5.66
N GLU A 58 -6.04 0.63 4.60
CA GLU A 58 -7.34 -0.03 4.41
C GLU A 58 -7.29 -0.93 3.18
N ILE A 59 -8.05 -2.03 3.21
CA ILE A 59 -8.20 -2.91 2.06
C ILE A 59 -8.85 -2.11 0.93
N GLU A 60 -8.16 -2.05 -0.22
CA GLU A 60 -8.70 -1.52 -1.46
C GLU A 60 -9.61 -2.63 -2.03
N ASP A 61 -10.89 -2.64 -1.60
CA ASP A 61 -11.92 -3.55 -2.10
C ASP A 61 -11.92 -3.53 -3.64
N ASN A 62 -11.40 -4.57 -4.28
CA ASN A 62 -11.59 -4.79 -5.72
C ASN A 62 -13.01 -5.34 -5.93
N ARG A 63 -14.05 -4.56 -5.62
CA ARG A 63 -15.47 -4.95 -5.81
C ARG A 63 -15.90 -5.06 -7.28
N ASN A 64 -14.97 -5.22 -8.23
CA ASN A 64 -15.24 -5.16 -9.67
C ASN A 64 -14.49 -6.21 -10.52
N GLN A 65 -14.33 -7.46 -10.06
CA GLN A 65 -13.93 -8.56 -10.96
C GLN A 65 -14.60 -9.91 -10.62
N ASP A 66 -15.92 -9.93 -10.50
CA ASP A 66 -16.66 -11.20 -10.62
C ASP A 66 -18.05 -10.97 -11.25
N THR A 67 -18.05 -10.42 -12.47
CA THR A 67 -19.16 -10.62 -13.44
C THR A 67 -18.58 -11.10 -14.76
N SER A 68 -17.85 -12.20 -14.70
CA SER A 68 -17.56 -13.03 -15.87
C SER A 68 -17.54 -14.48 -15.42
N LYS A 69 -18.73 -15.03 -15.19
CA LYS A 69 -18.97 -16.47 -15.18
C LYS A 69 -20.25 -16.73 -15.97
N ASN A 70 -20.03 -17.31 -17.15
CA ASN A 70 -20.89 -18.10 -18.04
C ASN A 70 -22.35 -17.71 -18.20
#